data_AF-A0ABD5XQL6-F1
#
_entry.id   AF-A0ABD5XQL6-F1
#
_cell.length_a   1.000
_cell.length_b   1.000
_cell.length_c   1.000
_cell.angle_alpha   90.00
_cell.angle_beta   90.00
_cell.angle_gamma   90.00
#
_symmetry.space_group_name_H-M   'P 1'
#
loop_
_entity.id
_entity.type
_entity.pdbx_description
1 polymer ?
#
loop_
_entity_poly.entity_id
_entity_poly.type
_entity_poly.pdbx_seq_one_letter_code
_entity_poly.pdbx_strand_id
1 'polypeptide(L)' 'MVYVETATFECGCCGRQSPSTWIDYDRLGYPVCPDCGRVDRPFAVRPFGAGVSRPHAAAEVDAAGRDPSTRPEPPAEPPR' A
#
# COMPACT_ATOMS: atom_id res chain seq x y z
N MET A 1 -16.86 7.43 -14.40
CA MET A 1 -16.43 6.20 -13.70
C MET A 1 -15.92 6.63 -12.33
N VAL A 2 -16.59 6.26 -11.24
CA VAL A 2 -16.15 6.63 -9.88
C VAL A 2 -15.30 5.49 -9.37
N TYR A 3 -13.99 5.70 -9.21
CA TYR A 3 -13.10 4.74 -8.57
C TYR A 3 -13.24 4.92 -7.06
N VAL A 4 -13.72 3.89 -6.37
CA VAL A 4 -13.75 3.86 -4.91
C VAL A 4 -12.50 3.10 -4.46
N GLU A 5 -11.44 3.83 -4.15
CA GLU A 5 -10.27 3.25 -3.49
C GLU A 5 -10.68 2.86 -2.06
N THR A 6 -10.95 1.57 -1.84
CA THR A 6 -11.22 1.06 -0.50
C THR A 6 -9.89 0.75 0.18
N ALA A 7 -9.60 1.46 1.27
CA ALA A 7 -8.42 1.15 2.07
C ALA A 7 -8.51 -0.28 2.60
N THR A 8 -7.43 -1.05 2.51
CA THR A 8 -7.35 -2.42 3.03
C THR A 8 -6.68 -2.40 4.39
N PHE A 9 -7.28 -3.10 5.36
CA PHE A 9 -6.70 -3.36 6.67
C PHE A 9 -5.96 -4.70 6.66
N GLU A 10 -4.77 -4.73 7.27
CA GLU A 10 -4.00 -5.95 7.53
C GLU A 10 -3.73 -6.08 9.03
N CYS A 11 -4.15 -7.18 9.65
CA CYS A 11 -3.89 -7.44 11.06
C CYS A 11 -2.43 -7.83 11.29
N GLY A 12 -1.69 -7.06 12.10
CA GLY A 12 -0.31 -7.39 12.48
C GLY A 12 -0.12 -8.61 13.38
N CYS A 13 -1.19 -9.35 13.71
CA CYS A 13 -1.16 -10.53 14.58
C CYS A 13 -1.41 -11.83 13.82
N CYS A 14 -2.54 -11.93 13.11
CA CYS A 14 -2.92 -13.13 12.35
C CYS A 14 -2.73 -12.98 10.84
N GLY A 15 -2.31 -11.80 10.35
CA GLY A 15 -2.09 -11.54 8.92
C GLY A 15 -3.37 -11.40 8.10
N ARG A 16 -4.55 -11.35 8.74
CA ARG A 16 -5.81 -11.20 8.03
C ARG A 16 -5.86 -9.89 7.25
N GLN A 17 -6.26 -9.97 5.98
CA GLN A 17 -6.60 -8.81 5.17
C GLN A 17 -8.10 -8.69 4.94
N SER A 18 -8.66 -7.50 5.17
CA SER A 18 -10.08 -7.18 4.97
C SER A 18 -10.27 -5.72 4.55
N PRO A 19 -11.34 -5.38 3.82
CA PRO A 19 -11.69 -3.98 3.53
C PRO A 19 -11.90 -3.20 4.83
N SER A 20 -11.38 -1.98 4.91
CA SER A 20 -11.54 -1.09 6.08
C SER A 20 -13.00 -0.81 6.44
N THR A 21 -13.92 -0.94 5.49
CA THR A 21 -15.38 -0.80 5.69
C THR A 21 -16.01 -1.95 6.47
N TRP A 22 -15.30 -3.09 6.62
CA TRP A 22 -15.74 -4.26 7.39
C TRP A 22 -15.03 -4.39 8.73
N ILE A 23 -14.23 -3.39 9.11
CA ILE A 23 -13.47 -3.39 10.36
C ILE A 23 -14.22 -2.59 11.40
N ASP A 24 -14.46 -3.20 12.55
CA ASP A 24 -14.92 -2.48 13.73
C ASP A 24 -13.77 -1.69 14.35
N TYR A 25 -14.09 -0.56 14.98
CA TYR A 25 -13.12 0.28 15.67
C TYR A 25 -13.49 0.37 17.15
N ASP A 26 -12.47 0.38 18.01
CA ASP A 26 -12.66 0.60 19.44
C ASP A 26 -13.09 2.06 19.72
N ARG A 27 -13.35 2.37 20.99
CA ARG A 27 -13.77 3.72 21.41
C ARG A 27 -12.73 4.82 21.16
N LEU A 28 -11.48 4.45 20.87
CA LEU A 28 -10.39 5.36 20.58
C LEU A 28 -10.11 5.45 19.07
N GLY A 29 -10.85 4.71 18.24
CA GLY A 29 -10.70 4.67 16.79
C GLY A 29 -9.61 3.72 16.30
N TYR A 30 -9.16 2.76 17.12
CA TYR A 30 -8.22 1.73 16.67
C TYR A 30 -8.97 0.53 16.06
N PRO A 31 -8.48 -0.04 14.93
CA PRO A 31 -9.12 -1.16 14.27
C PRO A 31 -9.05 -2.43 15.13
N VAL A 32 -10.17 -3.16 15.19
CA VAL A 32 -10.30 -4.45 15.85
C VAL A 32 -10.32 -5.54 14.79
N CYS A 33 -9.41 -6.51 14.89
CA CYS A 33 -9.38 -7.63 13.95
C CYS A 33 -10.64 -8.49 14.13
N PRO A 34 -11.42 -8.75 13.06
CA PRO A 34 -12.63 -9.57 13.15
C PRO A 34 -12.34 -11.06 13.42
N ASP A 35 -11.14 -11.54 13.07
CA ASP A 35 -10.77 -12.95 13.25
C ASP A 35 -10.18 -13.24 14.63
N CYS A 36 -9.27 -12.39 15.14
CA CYS A 36 -8.58 -12.64 16.41
C CYS A 36 -9.00 -11.70 17.56
N GLY A 37 -9.86 -10.71 17.30
CA GLY A 37 -10.33 -9.75 18.30
C GLY A 37 -9.28 -8.76 18.81
N ARG A 38 -8.04 -8.83 18.30
CA ARG A 38 -6.95 -7.93 18.74
C ARG A 38 -7.17 -6.51 18.19
N VAL A 39 -6.98 -5.53 19.05
CA VAL A 39 -6.88 -4.11 18.68
C VAL A 39 -5.48 -3.83 18.12
N ASP A 40 -5.38 -3.37 16.87
CA ASP A 40 -4.10 -2.98 16.28
C ASP A 40 -3.77 -1.54 16.70
N ARG A 41 -2.75 -1.41 17.55
CA ARG A 41 -2.30 -0.12 18.10
C ARG A 41 -0.90 0.17 17.60
N PRO A 42 -0.54 1.44 17.30
CA PRO A 42 0.80 1.81 16.85
C PRO A 42 1.92 1.45 17.84
N PHE A 43 1.59 1.28 19.13
CA PHE A 43 2.53 0.85 20.18
C PHE A 43 2.35 -0.60 20.61
N ALA A 44 1.39 -1.33 20.04
CA ALA A 44 1.31 -2.77 20.27
C ALA A 44 2.46 -3.38 19.48
N VAL A 45 3.52 -3.75 20.20
CA VAL A 45 4.71 -4.41 19.66
C VAL A 45 4.28 -5.46 18.63
N ARG A 46 4.51 -5.13 17.35
CA ARG A 46 4.40 -6.10 16.27
C ARG A 46 5.68 -6.91 16.34
N PRO A 47 5.65 -8.25 16.34
CA PRO A 47 6.86 -8.99 16.04
C PRO A 47 7.35 -8.48 14.67
N PHE A 48 8.60 -8.01 14.66
CA PHE A 48 9.30 -7.40 13.53
C PHE A 48 8.97 -8.14 12.22
N GLY A 49 8.13 -7.58 11.35
CA GLY A 49 7.88 -8.18 10.02
C GLY A 49 6.51 -7.93 9.39
N ALA A 50 5.49 -7.51 10.14
CA ALA A 50 4.20 -7.23 9.50
C ALA A 50 4.25 -5.86 8.79
N GLY A 51 3.85 -5.81 7.52
CA GLY A 51 3.68 -4.62 6.67
C GLY A 51 4.74 -3.52 6.77
N VAL A 52 5.85 -3.65 6.04
CA VAL A 52 6.23 -2.50 5.19
C VAL A 52 5.03 -2.32 4.28
N SER A 53 4.24 -1.27 4.51
CA SER A 53 3.47 -0.67 3.43
C SER A 53 4.49 -0.42 2.32
N ARG A 54 4.60 -1.38 1.41
CA ARG A 54 5.28 -1.13 0.14
C ARG A 54 4.54 0.09 -0.38
N PRO A 55 5.19 1.26 -0.56
CA PRO A 55 4.48 2.36 -1.16
C PRO A 55 3.90 1.80 -2.44
N HIS A 56 2.58 1.92 -2.61
CA HIS A 56 1.96 1.82 -3.91
C HIS A 56 2.88 2.62 -4.82
N ALA A 57 3.53 1.97 -5.79
CA ALA A 57 4.67 2.52 -6.51
C ALA A 57 4.39 3.99 -6.86
N ALA A 58 4.94 4.90 -6.05
CA ALA A 58 5.28 6.20 -6.55
C ALA A 58 6.36 5.82 -7.56
N ALA A 59 6.00 5.78 -8.83
CA ALA A 59 6.99 5.91 -9.87
C ALA A 59 7.89 7.06 -9.40
N GLU A 60 9.13 6.72 -9.11
CA GLU A 60 10.14 7.66 -8.66
C GLU A 60 10.40 8.59 -9.84
N VAL A 61 9.54 9.60 -9.96
CA VAL A 61 9.70 10.69 -10.90
C VAL A 61 10.77 11.59 -10.31
N ASP A 62 11.80 11.86 -11.10
CA ASP A 62 12.80 12.87 -10.75
C ASP A 62 12.10 14.23 -10.48
N ALA A 63 12.79 15.21 -9.88
CA ALA A 63 12.18 16.49 -9.48
C ALA A 63 11.48 17.26 -10.63
N ALA A 64 11.67 16.83 -11.88
CA ALA A 64 11.03 17.34 -13.10
C ALA A 64 9.87 16.47 -13.66
N GLY A 65 9.44 15.39 -13.00
CA GLY A 65 8.26 14.62 -13.40
C GLY A 65 8.43 13.69 -14.62
N ARG A 66 9.65 13.23 -14.95
CA ARG A 66 9.91 12.39 -16.14
C ARG A 66 10.30 10.96 -15.79
N ASP A 67 9.71 9.99 -16.49
CA ASP A 67 10.04 8.56 -16.38
C ASP A 67 11.37 8.25 -17.13
N PRO A 68 12.38 7.65 -16.48
CA PRO A 68 13.67 7.35 -17.09
C PRO A 68 13.65 6.17 -18.07
N SER A 69 12.56 5.39 -18.13
CA SER A 69 12.42 4.24 -19.02
C SER A 69 12.01 4.63 -20.44
N THR A 70 11.54 5.86 -20.64
CA THR A 70 11.20 6.37 -21.98
C THR A 70 12.43 7.01 -22.64
N ARG A 71 13.48 6.21 -22.89
CA ARG A 71 14.49 6.62 -23.86
C ARG A 71 13.90 6.39 -25.26
N PRO A 72 13.70 7.43 -26.09
CA PRO A 72 13.33 7.19 -27.48
C PRO A 72 14.45 6.38 -28.15
N GLU A 73 14.08 5.33 -28.89
CA GLU A 73 15.03 4.67 -29.79
C GLU A 73 15.63 5.71 -30.74
N PRO A 74 16.95 5.67 -31.02
CA PRO A 74 17.52 6.50 -32.06
C PRO A 74 16.86 6.14 -33.40
N PRO A 75 16.62 7.12 -34.30
CA PRO A 75 16.08 6.82 -35.61
C PRO A 75 17.00 5.82 -36.34
N ALA A 76 16.42 4.78 -36.91
CA ALA A 76 17.16 3.79 -37.70
C ALA A 76 17.94 4.51 -38.81
N GLU A 77 19.26 4.35 -38.83
CA GLU A 77 20.09 4.80 -39.94
C GLU A 77 19.62 4.11 -41.24
N PRO A 78 19.40 4.86 -42.34
CA PRO A 78 19.07 4.24 -43.62
C PRO A 78 20.27 3.40 -44.12
N PRO A 79 20.02 2.24 -44.76
CA PRO A 79 21.09 1.46 -45.36
C PRO A 79 21.77 2.26 -46.48
N ARG A 80 23.11 2.15 -46.57
CA ARG A 80 23.95 2.84 -47.56
C ARG A 80 23.70 2.38 -48.99
#